data_AF-A0A0N4Z9B0-F1
#
_entry.id   AF-A0A0N4Z9B0-F1
#
_cell.length_a   1.000
_cell.length_b   1.000
_cell.length_c   1.000
_cell.angle_alpha   90.00
_cell.angle_beta   90.00
_cell.angle_gamma   90.00
#
_symmetry.space_group_name_H-M   'P 1'
#
loop_
_entity.id
_entity.type
_entity.pdbx_description
1 polymer ?
#
loop_
_entity_poly.entity_id
_entity_poly.type
_entity_poly.pdbx_seq_one_letter_code
_entity_poly.pdbx_strand_id
1 'polypeptide(L)'
;MYFIFLSFVFYYNIQLLKGSKFCEKQEECIEKVKKLAGDANLFWFGDEWRTQCDQKYFKYHGQNKFNIIDCINSPSLSKYHSLGSRLFHVPTFSSHFLSNLKIHPRITFFPKTGNYNACDHDFHVIVNKKKDIHGHPNSLPIPSYQTLTPPDINWQGLGKDGYRYIVLILDPSEGKINFLSINFPYETNNIIEYTPLKPYRHSPSPMVFLIFRQGLENGNLTYKPDEAFHDNKNSTENIFDLPKFIIKNNLTTRLVGLTWVLIKTDPFSLEYNRIYNGIDNCHSLLIKKLQKEHTFDFVSNFNLNELDSSLLVSYYQPNTEFNVCCESYAYEENEVIADPLSDGYMPSIVLINKPKLKMVRSSSFIDNYQRSLRHYVVKKDEKFILVMFEPNKKHLYWLVSDISGNSLANGDELDGHTVVPYEDPSSYDPTECNQVVVMIFEEQKIGRKINIRKNREGDNEDRTEVKFNQMVLNYFEQNGEKKSNHRLNFNIENFKAFLKLKLSSISWFESCYDEFNAVTQIRQIAKSNLTDSEIREKYGKHKINKVEYYGYPNTEEVRIAKT
;
A
#
# COMPACT_ATOMS: atom_id res chain seq x y z
N MET A 1 30.64 35.37 -29.96
CA MET A 1 30.45 33.96 -30.37
C MET A 1 30.11 33.18 -29.10
N TYR A 2 28.99 32.45 -29.10
CA TYR A 2 28.40 31.68 -27.99
C TYR A 2 27.71 32.45 -26.84
N PHE A 3 26.51 32.98 -27.10
CA PHE A 3 25.50 33.20 -26.05
C PHE A 3 24.06 33.26 -26.63
N ILE A 4 23.74 32.39 -27.60
CA ILE A 4 22.37 32.22 -28.11
C ILE A 4 22.23 30.76 -28.58
N PHE A 5 21.98 29.80 -27.68
CA PHE A 5 21.49 28.46 -28.09
C PHE A 5 20.89 27.57 -26.99
N LEU A 6 20.65 28.08 -25.77
CA LEU A 6 20.11 27.26 -24.66
C LEU A 6 18.70 27.64 -24.19
N SER A 7 18.06 28.62 -24.82
CA SER A 7 16.69 29.05 -24.47
C SER A 7 15.61 28.49 -25.40
N PHE A 8 15.99 27.72 -26.44
CA PHE A 8 15.04 27.16 -27.43
C PHE A 8 14.67 25.68 -27.19
N VAL A 9 15.31 24.99 -26.25
CA VAL A 9 15.02 23.57 -25.96
C VAL A 9 14.05 23.37 -24.78
N PHE A 10 13.84 24.39 -23.94
CA PHE A 10 12.89 24.32 -22.82
C PHE A 10 11.45 24.77 -23.14
N TYR A 11 11.21 25.38 -24.30
CA TYR A 11 9.86 25.80 -24.70
C TYR A 11 9.07 24.73 -25.48
N TYR A 12 9.72 23.64 -25.91
CA TYR A 12 9.07 22.57 -26.69
C TYR A 12 8.52 21.40 -25.85
N ASN A 13 8.74 21.38 -24.52
CA ASN A 13 8.21 20.33 -23.65
C ASN A 13 7.13 20.79 -22.64
N ILE A 14 6.65 22.04 -22.72
CA ILE A 14 5.58 22.58 -21.86
C ILE A 14 4.25 22.81 -22.63
N GLN A 15 4.14 22.31 -23.86
CA GLN A 15 2.90 22.37 -24.67
C GLN A 15 2.16 21.03 -24.83
N LEU A 16 2.64 19.92 -24.25
CA LEU A 16 2.01 18.59 -24.39
C LEU A 16 1.12 18.15 -23.21
N LEU A 17 0.77 19.06 -22.30
CA LEU A 17 -0.18 18.84 -21.20
C LEU A 17 -1.32 19.89 -21.19
N LYS A 18 -1.71 20.39 -22.36
CA LYS A 18 -3.09 20.85 -22.55
C LYS A 18 -3.92 19.62 -22.87
N GLY A 19 -4.91 19.32 -22.03
CA GLY A 19 -5.80 18.16 -22.15
C GLY A 19 -6.28 17.98 -23.59
N SER A 20 -5.64 17.06 -24.30
CA SER A 20 -6.07 16.68 -25.63
C SER A 20 -7.40 15.96 -25.47
N LYS A 21 -8.46 16.53 -26.05
CA LYS A 21 -9.74 15.83 -26.16
C LYS A 21 -9.45 14.47 -26.79
N PHE A 22 -10.03 13.40 -26.24
CA PHE A 22 -9.81 12.03 -26.73
C PHE A 22 -10.02 11.89 -28.25
N CYS A 23 -10.96 12.68 -28.77
CA CYS A 23 -11.39 12.84 -30.16
C CYS A 23 -12.28 14.10 -30.24
N GLU A 24 -12.49 14.64 -31.45
CA GLU A 24 -13.41 15.79 -31.64
C GLU A 24 -14.78 15.37 -32.17
N LYS A 25 -14.81 14.38 -33.06
CA LYS A 25 -16.05 13.87 -33.69
C LYS A 25 -16.40 12.48 -33.19
N GLN A 26 -17.68 12.19 -33.04
CA GLN A 26 -18.19 10.91 -32.52
C GLN A 26 -17.70 9.69 -33.32
N GLU A 27 -17.68 9.79 -34.65
CA GLU A 27 -17.20 8.72 -35.54
C GLU A 27 -15.72 8.40 -35.29
N GLU A 28 -14.89 9.43 -35.14
CA GLU A 28 -13.47 9.29 -34.80
C GLU A 28 -13.29 8.60 -33.45
N CYS A 29 -14.09 8.99 -32.45
CA CYS A 29 -14.08 8.36 -31.12
C CYS A 29 -14.39 6.87 -31.20
N ILE A 30 -15.41 6.49 -31.98
CA ILE A 30 -15.86 5.11 -32.13
C ILE A 30 -14.78 4.26 -32.81
N GLU A 31 -14.18 4.75 -33.90
CA GLU A 31 -13.12 4.02 -34.59
C GLU A 31 -11.87 3.85 -33.72
N LYS A 32 -11.51 4.89 -32.94
CA LYS A 32 -10.42 4.80 -31.97
C LYS A 32 -10.70 3.79 -30.87
N VAL A 33 -11.93 3.77 -30.33
CA VAL A 33 -12.39 2.77 -29.35
C VAL A 33 -12.31 1.36 -29.91
N LYS A 34 -12.79 1.13 -31.14
CA LYS A 34 -12.72 -0.20 -31.81
C LYS A 34 -11.28 -0.69 -31.94
N LYS A 35 -10.35 0.20 -32.31
CA LYS A 35 -8.93 -0.12 -32.43
C LYS A 35 -8.32 -0.47 -31.07
N LEU A 36 -8.50 0.40 -30.07
CA LEU A 36 -7.93 0.22 -28.73
C LEU A 36 -8.49 -1.02 -28.00
N ALA A 37 -9.76 -1.38 -28.23
CA ALA A 37 -10.36 -2.56 -27.62
C ALA A 37 -9.67 -3.86 -28.05
N GLY A 38 -9.07 -3.90 -29.25
CA GLY A 38 -8.34 -5.06 -29.75
C GLY A 38 -6.86 -5.10 -29.36
N ASP A 39 -6.32 -4.05 -28.76
CA ASP A 39 -4.90 -3.96 -28.40
C ASP A 39 -4.58 -4.87 -27.20
N ALA A 40 -3.66 -5.82 -27.40
CA ALA A 40 -3.25 -6.77 -26.39
C ALA A 40 -2.20 -6.23 -25.40
N ASN A 41 -1.62 -5.05 -25.67
CA ASN A 41 -0.59 -4.44 -24.81
C ASN A 41 -1.14 -3.27 -23.96
N LEU A 42 -2.42 -2.93 -24.11
CA LEU A 42 -3.00 -1.76 -23.46
C LEU A 42 -3.33 -1.99 -21.97
N PHE A 43 -3.55 -3.23 -21.56
CA PHE A 43 -4.01 -3.58 -20.21
C PHE A 43 -3.09 -4.59 -19.55
N TRP A 44 -3.06 -4.56 -18.22
CA TRP A 44 -2.19 -5.44 -17.45
C TRP A 44 -2.42 -6.92 -17.76
N PHE A 45 -3.64 -7.36 -18.03
CA PHE A 45 -3.94 -8.77 -18.34
C PHE A 45 -3.57 -9.22 -19.75
N GLY A 46 -2.81 -8.39 -20.48
CA GLY A 46 -2.40 -8.61 -21.85
C GLY A 46 -1.17 -9.50 -22.02
N ASP A 47 -0.49 -9.32 -23.16
CA ASP A 47 0.72 -10.09 -23.48
C ASP A 47 1.86 -9.82 -22.50
N GLU A 48 1.95 -8.60 -21.95
CA GLU A 48 2.95 -8.24 -20.95
C GLU A 48 2.81 -9.04 -19.64
N TRP A 49 1.60 -9.25 -19.15
CA TRP A 49 1.41 -10.13 -17.98
C TRP A 49 1.76 -11.57 -18.30
N ARG A 50 1.53 -12.05 -19.52
CA ARG A 50 1.96 -13.40 -19.88
C ARG A 50 3.49 -13.51 -19.84
N THR A 51 4.23 -12.54 -20.35
CA THR A 51 5.71 -12.59 -20.29
C THR A 51 6.23 -12.47 -18.86
N GLN A 52 5.57 -11.68 -18.01
CA GLN A 52 5.99 -11.44 -16.63
C GLN A 52 5.53 -12.54 -15.64
N CYS A 53 4.37 -13.15 -15.87
CA CYS A 53 3.68 -13.98 -14.88
C CYS A 53 3.50 -15.46 -15.28
N ASP A 54 3.68 -15.83 -16.55
CA ASP A 54 3.59 -17.24 -16.97
C ASP A 54 4.86 -18.01 -16.55
N GLN A 55 4.66 -19.04 -15.71
CA GLN A 55 5.71 -19.89 -15.16
C GLN A 55 6.63 -20.51 -16.21
N LYS A 56 6.15 -20.67 -17.45
CA LYS A 56 6.96 -21.18 -18.57
C LYS A 56 8.09 -20.20 -18.96
N TYR A 57 7.88 -18.90 -18.78
CA TYR A 57 8.86 -17.85 -19.09
C TYR A 57 9.71 -17.47 -17.85
N PHE A 58 9.17 -17.65 -16.64
CA PHE A 58 9.90 -17.44 -15.37
C PHE A 58 11.18 -18.27 -15.22
N LYS A 59 11.24 -19.47 -15.81
CA LYS A 59 12.44 -20.34 -15.72
C LYS A 59 13.68 -19.75 -16.40
N TYR A 60 13.52 -18.78 -17.31
CA TYR A 60 14.63 -18.20 -18.07
C TYR A 60 15.10 -16.85 -17.53
N HIS A 61 14.25 -16.13 -16.79
CA HIS A 61 14.58 -14.85 -16.16
C HIS A 61 14.68 -15.00 -14.65
N GLY A 62 15.68 -15.76 -14.20
CA GLY A 62 16.08 -15.67 -12.80
C GLY A 62 16.70 -14.30 -12.55
N GLN A 63 15.97 -13.33 -11.99
CA GLN A 63 16.55 -12.32 -11.07
C GLN A 63 15.61 -11.29 -10.43
N ASN A 64 14.35 -11.10 -10.82
CA ASN A 64 13.46 -10.18 -10.07
C ASN A 64 12.20 -10.91 -9.61
N LYS A 65 12.05 -11.06 -8.29
CA LYS A 65 10.77 -11.48 -7.69
C LYS A 65 9.79 -10.35 -7.94
N PHE A 66 8.90 -10.53 -8.92
CA PHE A 66 7.75 -9.66 -9.12
C PHE A 66 6.78 -9.80 -7.94
N ASN A 67 6.03 -8.75 -7.64
CA ASN A 67 4.95 -8.84 -6.65
C ASN A 67 3.96 -9.90 -7.12
N ILE A 68 3.83 -10.99 -6.35
CA ILE A 68 2.98 -12.14 -6.70
C ILE A 68 1.52 -11.69 -6.92
N ILE A 69 1.10 -10.63 -6.23
CA ILE A 69 -0.24 -10.06 -6.32
C ILE A 69 -0.53 -9.53 -7.73
N ASP A 70 0.45 -8.92 -8.39
CA ASP A 70 0.29 -8.43 -9.76
C ASP A 70 0.13 -9.58 -10.78
N CYS A 71 0.59 -10.78 -10.42
CA CYS A 71 0.44 -11.99 -11.22
C CYS A 71 -0.87 -12.75 -10.99
N ILE A 72 -1.70 -12.37 -10.02
CA ILE A 72 -3.02 -12.99 -9.83
C ILE A 72 -3.87 -12.70 -11.08
N ASN A 73 -4.47 -13.72 -11.67
CA ASN A 73 -5.40 -13.59 -12.80
C ASN A 73 -6.34 -14.79 -12.80
N SER A 74 -7.63 -14.56 -13.05
CA SER A 74 -8.60 -15.66 -13.06
C SER A 74 -8.24 -16.68 -14.15
N PRO A 75 -8.19 -18.00 -13.83
CA PRO A 75 -7.87 -19.04 -14.82
C PRO A 75 -8.79 -19.03 -16.04
N SER A 76 -10.06 -18.67 -15.86
CA SER A 76 -11.05 -18.57 -16.94
C SER A 76 -10.85 -17.36 -17.86
N LEU A 77 -10.19 -16.29 -17.37
CA LEU A 77 -9.94 -15.06 -18.14
C LEU A 77 -8.48 -14.92 -18.63
N SER A 78 -7.55 -15.70 -18.09
CA SER A 78 -6.11 -15.60 -18.38
C SER A 78 -5.74 -15.85 -19.85
N LYS A 79 -6.61 -16.52 -20.61
CA LYS A 79 -6.46 -16.80 -22.05
C LYS A 79 -6.91 -15.66 -22.98
N TYR A 80 -7.42 -14.55 -22.43
CA TYR A 80 -7.92 -13.42 -23.19
C TYR A 80 -7.05 -12.17 -22.92
N HIS A 81 -6.36 -11.70 -23.96
CA HIS A 81 -5.24 -10.75 -23.83
C HIS A 81 -5.58 -9.30 -24.18
N SER A 82 -6.79 -9.03 -24.66
CA SER A 82 -7.26 -7.68 -24.99
C SER A 82 -8.62 -7.42 -24.35
N LEU A 83 -9.03 -6.15 -24.28
CA LEU A 83 -10.33 -5.79 -23.72
C LEU A 83 -11.47 -6.49 -24.46
N GLY A 84 -11.42 -6.47 -25.80
CA GLY A 84 -12.40 -7.11 -26.65
C GLY A 84 -12.44 -8.62 -26.50
N SER A 85 -11.27 -9.28 -26.42
CA SER A 85 -11.24 -10.74 -26.21
C SER A 85 -11.81 -11.13 -24.85
N ARG A 86 -11.54 -10.34 -23.80
CA ARG A 86 -12.13 -10.55 -22.46
C ARG A 86 -13.63 -10.30 -22.43
N LEU A 87 -14.11 -9.20 -22.99
CA LEU A 87 -15.54 -8.88 -23.01
C LEU A 87 -16.36 -9.93 -23.74
N PHE A 88 -15.86 -10.43 -24.88
CA PHE A 88 -16.61 -11.38 -25.71
C PHE A 88 -16.21 -12.83 -25.50
N HIS A 89 -15.30 -13.12 -24.57
CA HIS A 89 -14.77 -14.46 -24.31
C HIS A 89 -14.26 -15.19 -25.58
N VAL A 90 -13.66 -14.44 -26.51
CA VAL A 90 -13.11 -14.95 -27.78
C VAL A 90 -11.57 -14.88 -27.78
N PRO A 91 -10.84 -15.94 -28.18
CA PRO A 91 -9.38 -15.92 -28.21
C PRO A 91 -8.81 -14.84 -29.14
N THR A 92 -9.47 -14.64 -30.29
CA THR A 92 -9.07 -13.64 -31.29
C THR A 92 -10.20 -12.64 -31.47
N PHE A 93 -10.00 -11.41 -31.00
CA PHE A 93 -10.96 -10.34 -31.14
C PHE A 93 -10.85 -9.66 -32.52
N SER A 94 -12.01 -9.34 -33.11
CA SER A 94 -12.11 -8.54 -34.33
C SER A 94 -12.98 -7.31 -34.08
N SER A 95 -12.62 -6.17 -34.68
CA SER A 95 -13.42 -4.94 -34.59
C SER A 95 -14.86 -5.10 -35.11
N HIS A 96 -15.15 -6.14 -35.91
CA HIS A 96 -16.49 -6.46 -36.39
C HIS A 96 -17.50 -6.78 -35.26
N PHE A 97 -17.05 -7.29 -34.10
CA PHE A 97 -17.89 -7.46 -32.91
C PHE A 97 -18.49 -6.13 -32.42
N LEU A 98 -17.86 -5.01 -32.79
CA LEU A 98 -18.26 -3.65 -32.43
C LEU A 98 -18.82 -2.87 -33.65
N SER A 99 -19.18 -3.55 -34.73
CA SER A 99 -19.69 -2.92 -35.97
C SER A 99 -20.93 -2.06 -35.75
N ASN A 100 -21.76 -2.39 -34.77
CA ASN A 100 -23.01 -1.68 -34.45
C ASN A 100 -22.83 -0.46 -33.54
N LEU A 101 -21.59 -0.13 -33.13
CA LEU A 101 -21.33 1.07 -32.33
C LEU A 101 -21.71 2.33 -33.12
N LYS A 102 -22.62 3.11 -32.53
CA LYS A 102 -23.12 4.37 -33.06
C LYS A 102 -22.95 5.52 -32.08
N ILE A 103 -22.71 5.24 -30.81
CA ILE A 103 -22.64 6.19 -29.71
C ILE A 103 -21.27 6.09 -29.05
N HIS A 104 -20.68 7.24 -28.73
CA HIS A 104 -19.53 7.32 -27.81
C HIS A 104 -20.01 7.91 -26.47
N PRO A 105 -20.21 7.08 -25.43
CA PRO A 105 -20.65 7.56 -24.13
C PRO A 105 -19.60 8.46 -23.47
N ARG A 106 -20.03 9.57 -22.89
CA ARG A 106 -19.23 10.48 -22.07
C ARG A 106 -19.50 10.15 -20.62
N ILE A 107 -18.43 9.90 -19.87
CA ILE A 107 -18.49 9.49 -18.46
C ILE A 107 -17.92 10.61 -17.61
N THR A 108 -18.67 11.07 -16.62
CA THR A 108 -18.22 12.12 -15.70
C THR A 108 -18.42 11.69 -14.26
N PHE A 109 -17.34 11.65 -13.48
CA PHE A 109 -17.38 11.36 -12.05
C PHE A 109 -17.42 12.65 -11.23
N PHE A 110 -18.16 12.61 -10.12
CA PHE A 110 -18.31 13.71 -9.16
C PHE A 110 -17.73 13.31 -7.80
N PRO A 111 -16.40 13.29 -7.66
CA PRO A 111 -15.75 12.84 -6.44
C PRO A 111 -16.17 13.69 -5.24
N LYS A 112 -16.25 13.05 -4.07
CA LYS A 112 -16.60 13.69 -2.80
C LYS A 112 -15.38 13.76 -1.89
N THR A 113 -15.28 14.85 -1.13
CA THR A 113 -14.36 14.96 0.00
C THR A 113 -14.80 14.01 1.10
N GLY A 114 -13.85 13.38 1.79
CA GLY A 114 -14.16 12.53 2.93
C GLY A 114 -12.90 11.99 3.60
N ASN A 115 -13.12 11.40 4.78
CA ASN A 115 -12.09 10.77 5.59
C ASN A 115 -12.42 9.28 5.72
N TYR A 116 -11.40 8.43 5.69
CA TYR A 116 -11.56 6.99 5.91
C TYR A 116 -10.26 6.38 6.44
N ASN A 117 -10.39 5.29 7.19
CA ASN A 117 -9.26 4.46 7.59
C ASN A 117 -9.08 3.32 6.59
N ALA A 118 -7.84 3.04 6.19
CA ALA A 118 -7.49 1.93 5.31
C ALA A 118 -6.05 1.50 5.56
N CYS A 119 -5.75 0.20 5.43
CA CYS A 119 -4.41 -0.31 5.65
C CYS A 119 -3.80 0.10 7.01
N ASP A 120 -4.64 0.32 8.02
CA ASP A 120 -4.26 0.81 9.36
C ASP A 120 -3.72 2.25 9.39
N HIS A 121 -4.05 3.06 8.37
CA HIS A 121 -3.72 4.48 8.25
C HIS A 121 -4.98 5.33 8.02
N ASP A 122 -4.92 6.60 8.43
CA ASP A 122 -6.01 7.54 8.20
C ASP A 122 -5.77 8.36 6.91
N PHE A 123 -6.79 8.41 6.06
CA PHE A 123 -6.73 9.13 4.79
C PHE A 123 -7.75 10.25 4.74
N HIS A 124 -7.27 11.41 4.32
CA HIS A 124 -8.06 12.61 4.09
C HIS A 124 -8.08 12.96 2.59
N VAL A 125 -9.21 12.75 1.93
CA VAL A 125 -9.37 13.07 0.51
C VAL A 125 -10.05 14.42 0.36
N ILE A 126 -9.31 15.41 -0.11
CA ILE A 126 -9.83 16.77 -0.37
C ILE A 126 -10.09 16.92 -1.87
N VAL A 127 -11.37 17.08 -2.23
CA VAL A 127 -11.79 17.35 -3.61
C VAL A 127 -12.19 18.82 -3.75
N ASN A 128 -11.59 19.51 -4.71
CA ASN A 128 -11.99 20.87 -5.05
C ASN A 128 -13.40 20.88 -5.66
N LYS A 129 -14.30 21.74 -5.16
CA LYS A 129 -15.75 21.82 -5.50
C LYS A 129 -16.12 21.93 -7.00
N LYS A 130 -15.16 22.14 -7.90
CA LYS A 130 -15.37 22.28 -9.36
C LYS A 130 -14.62 21.24 -10.20
N LYS A 131 -14.08 20.19 -9.61
CA LYS A 131 -13.25 19.21 -10.33
C LYS A 131 -14.06 17.95 -10.61
N ASP A 132 -14.99 18.06 -11.55
CA ASP A 132 -15.53 16.88 -12.22
C ASP A 132 -14.42 16.17 -13.00
N ILE A 133 -14.49 14.84 -13.06
CA ILE A 133 -13.48 14.04 -13.75
C ILE A 133 -14.13 13.39 -14.96
N HIS A 134 -13.79 13.90 -16.14
CA HIS A 134 -14.20 13.29 -17.40
C HIS A 134 -13.35 12.06 -17.69
N GLY A 135 -13.97 10.89 -17.68
CA GLY A 135 -13.34 9.63 -17.99
C GLY A 135 -13.41 9.29 -19.48
N HIS A 136 -12.30 8.83 -20.04
CA HIS A 136 -12.22 8.30 -21.39
C HIS A 136 -11.04 7.32 -21.52
N PRO A 137 -10.91 6.52 -22.59
CA PRO A 137 -9.87 5.49 -22.70
C PRO A 137 -8.43 5.95 -22.45
N ASN A 138 -8.11 7.18 -22.86
CA ASN A 138 -6.78 7.79 -22.66
C ASN A 138 -6.69 8.72 -21.43
N SER A 139 -7.69 8.76 -20.55
CA SER A 139 -7.66 9.64 -19.38
C SER A 139 -6.68 9.08 -18.35
N LEU A 140 -6.14 9.96 -17.49
CA LEU A 140 -5.34 9.49 -16.36
C LEU A 140 -6.18 8.56 -15.46
N PRO A 141 -5.60 7.48 -14.92
CA PRO A 141 -6.32 6.57 -14.05
C PRO A 141 -6.88 7.26 -12.80
N ILE A 142 -8.16 7.03 -12.53
CA ILE A 142 -8.89 7.62 -11.41
C ILE A 142 -8.74 6.72 -10.16
N PRO A 143 -8.40 7.25 -8.98
CA PRO A 143 -8.45 6.49 -7.73
C PRO A 143 -9.84 5.89 -7.48
N SER A 144 -9.90 4.66 -6.97
CA SER A 144 -11.16 3.95 -6.68
C SER A 144 -12.11 4.77 -5.79
N TYR A 145 -11.61 5.39 -4.71
CA TYR A 145 -12.38 6.22 -3.79
C TYR A 145 -13.10 7.39 -4.51
N GLN A 146 -12.47 7.96 -5.52
CA GLN A 146 -13.05 9.07 -6.30
C GLN A 146 -14.21 8.63 -7.21
N THR A 147 -14.43 7.32 -7.32
CA THR A 147 -15.53 6.71 -8.09
C THR A 147 -16.61 6.10 -7.21
N LEU A 148 -16.63 6.36 -5.90
CA LEU A 148 -17.67 5.84 -4.98
C LEU A 148 -19.10 6.21 -5.42
N THR A 149 -19.28 7.40 -5.99
CA THR A 149 -20.57 7.84 -6.51
C THR A 149 -20.75 7.40 -7.96
N PRO A 150 -21.96 6.98 -8.36
CA PRO A 150 -22.25 6.67 -9.76
C PRO A 150 -21.87 7.84 -10.68
N PRO A 151 -21.22 7.57 -11.83
CA PRO A 151 -20.92 8.62 -12.79
C PRO A 151 -22.18 9.09 -13.53
N ASP A 152 -22.16 10.33 -14.01
CA ASP A 152 -23.07 10.76 -15.07
C ASP A 152 -22.62 10.16 -16.41
N ILE A 153 -23.59 9.60 -17.13
CA ILE A 153 -23.39 8.92 -18.41
C ILE A 153 -24.26 9.65 -19.43
N ASN A 154 -23.62 10.30 -20.39
CA ASN A 154 -24.30 11.15 -21.36
C ASN A 154 -23.70 11.01 -22.76
N TRP A 155 -24.46 11.30 -23.80
CA TRP A 155 -23.97 11.39 -25.18
C TRP A 155 -24.84 12.33 -26.02
N GLN A 156 -24.34 12.67 -27.21
CA GLN A 156 -25.07 13.55 -28.11
C GLN A 156 -26.39 12.88 -28.56
N GLY A 157 -27.52 13.52 -28.25
CA GLY A 157 -28.85 13.05 -28.63
C GLY A 157 -29.56 12.19 -27.57
N LEU A 158 -28.92 11.90 -26.42
CA LEU A 158 -29.56 11.19 -25.31
C LEU A 158 -30.90 11.84 -24.94
N GLY A 159 -31.95 11.03 -24.89
CA GLY A 159 -33.32 11.44 -24.56
C GLY A 159 -34.08 12.10 -25.72
N LYS A 160 -33.40 12.61 -26.75
CA LYS A 160 -34.07 13.27 -27.89
C LYS A 160 -34.50 12.30 -28.99
N ASP A 161 -33.94 11.09 -29.00
CA ASP A 161 -34.18 10.07 -30.01
C ASP A 161 -35.35 9.13 -29.70
N GLY A 162 -36.00 9.29 -28.54
CA GLY A 162 -37.14 8.49 -28.11
C GLY A 162 -36.80 7.04 -27.76
N TYR A 163 -35.51 6.69 -27.69
CA TYR A 163 -35.08 5.33 -27.34
C TYR A 163 -34.85 5.18 -25.84
N ARG A 164 -35.06 3.96 -25.37
CA ARG A 164 -34.64 3.46 -24.05
C ARG A 164 -33.39 2.61 -24.20
N TYR A 165 -32.57 2.58 -23.16
CA TYR A 165 -31.28 1.92 -23.16
C TYR A 165 -31.08 1.02 -21.94
N ILE A 166 -30.30 -0.03 -22.14
CA ILE A 166 -29.70 -0.82 -21.08
C ILE A 166 -28.28 -0.29 -20.89
N VAL A 167 -27.92 0.07 -19.66
CA VAL A 167 -26.57 0.48 -19.29
C VAL A 167 -25.96 -0.61 -18.44
N LEU A 168 -24.81 -1.13 -18.89
CA LEU A 168 -24.06 -2.15 -18.18
C LEU A 168 -22.64 -1.64 -17.92
N ILE A 169 -22.24 -1.59 -16.64
CA ILE A 169 -20.87 -1.31 -16.23
C ILE A 169 -20.23 -2.62 -15.78
N LEU A 170 -19.06 -2.93 -16.33
CA LEU A 170 -18.37 -4.19 -16.11
C LEU A 170 -16.90 -3.97 -15.74
N ASP A 171 -16.41 -4.79 -14.83
CA ASP A 171 -15.01 -5.12 -14.61
C ASP A 171 -14.61 -6.31 -15.50
N PRO A 172 -13.93 -6.12 -16.65
CA PRO A 172 -13.42 -7.21 -17.46
C PRO A 172 -12.13 -7.83 -16.89
N SER A 173 -11.47 -7.18 -15.93
CA SER A 173 -10.29 -7.69 -15.25
C SER A 173 -10.64 -8.89 -14.37
N GLU A 174 -11.74 -8.81 -13.64
CA GLU A 174 -12.24 -9.87 -12.74
C GLU A 174 -13.55 -10.50 -13.24
N GLY A 175 -14.15 -9.97 -14.32
CA GLY A 175 -15.39 -10.49 -14.90
C GLY A 175 -16.64 -10.21 -14.07
N LYS A 176 -16.71 -9.06 -13.40
CA LYS A 176 -17.79 -8.70 -12.45
C LYS A 176 -18.66 -7.58 -12.99
N ILE A 177 -19.96 -7.64 -12.70
CA ILE A 177 -20.88 -6.53 -12.98
C ILE A 177 -20.75 -5.49 -11.88
N ASN A 178 -20.56 -4.23 -12.26
CA ASN A 178 -20.53 -3.10 -11.35
C ASN A 178 -21.84 -2.32 -11.32
N PHE A 179 -22.63 -2.37 -12.39
CA PHE A 179 -23.93 -1.71 -12.49
C PHE A 179 -24.71 -2.29 -13.67
N LEU A 180 -26.02 -2.46 -13.51
CA LEU A 180 -26.92 -2.84 -14.60
C LEU A 180 -28.25 -2.10 -14.44
N SER A 181 -28.60 -1.27 -15.42
CA SER A 181 -29.90 -0.59 -15.47
C SER A 181 -30.60 -0.80 -16.80
N ILE A 182 -31.93 -0.73 -16.77
CA ILE A 182 -32.80 -0.74 -17.94
C ILE A 182 -33.62 0.54 -18.02
N ASN A 183 -34.23 0.78 -19.18
CA ASN A 183 -35.06 1.94 -19.48
C ASN A 183 -34.34 3.30 -19.46
N PHE A 184 -33.01 3.35 -19.39
CA PHE A 184 -32.27 4.62 -19.34
C PHE A 184 -32.54 5.49 -20.58
N PRO A 185 -32.70 6.83 -20.47
CA PRO A 185 -32.66 7.64 -19.25
C PRO A 185 -34.04 7.83 -18.57
N TYR A 186 -35.12 7.28 -19.14
CA TYR A 186 -36.51 7.54 -18.74
C TYR A 186 -37.08 6.38 -17.91
N GLU A 187 -37.59 6.65 -16.71
CA GLU A 187 -38.10 5.57 -15.83
C GLU A 187 -37.03 4.49 -15.59
N THR A 188 -35.78 4.93 -15.45
CA THR A 188 -34.62 4.06 -15.27
C THR A 188 -34.83 3.16 -14.07
N ASN A 189 -34.68 1.85 -14.28
CA ASN A 189 -34.75 0.85 -13.23
C ASN A 189 -33.38 0.17 -13.08
N ASN A 190 -32.79 0.28 -11.88
CA ASN A 190 -31.53 -0.36 -11.54
C ASN A 190 -31.80 -1.82 -11.17
N ILE A 191 -31.29 -2.75 -11.97
CA ILE A 191 -31.32 -4.19 -11.68
C ILE A 191 -30.17 -4.56 -10.74
N ILE A 192 -29.01 -3.94 -10.95
CA ILE A 192 -27.84 -4.05 -10.08
C ILE A 192 -27.38 -2.63 -9.73
N GLU A 193 -27.35 -2.34 -8.43
CA GLU A 193 -26.89 -1.06 -7.91
C GLU A 193 -25.41 -0.83 -8.19
N TYR A 194 -25.05 0.45 -8.32
CA TYR A 194 -23.70 0.84 -8.69
C TYR A 194 -22.71 0.48 -7.59
N THR A 195 -21.61 -0.17 -7.98
CA THR A 195 -20.46 -0.41 -7.13
C THR A 195 -19.18 0.03 -7.85
N PRO A 196 -18.25 0.72 -7.16
CA PRO A 196 -17.01 1.15 -7.75
C PRO A 196 -16.08 -0.02 -8.05
N LEU A 197 -15.16 0.17 -9.00
CA LEU A 197 -14.09 -0.79 -9.26
C LEU A 197 -13.08 -0.74 -8.12
N LYS A 198 -12.69 -1.89 -7.57
CA LYS A 198 -11.78 -1.97 -6.42
C LYS A 198 -10.54 -2.80 -6.79
N PRO A 199 -9.68 -2.30 -7.69
CA PRO A 199 -8.47 -3.02 -8.06
C PRO A 199 -7.50 -3.12 -6.87
N TYR A 200 -6.70 -4.18 -6.85
CA TYR A 200 -5.68 -4.43 -5.81
C TYR A 200 -4.25 -4.49 -6.36
N ARG A 201 -4.09 -4.46 -7.69
CA ARG A 201 -2.79 -4.51 -8.38
C ARG A 201 -2.20 -3.11 -8.51
N HIS A 202 -0.90 -3.00 -8.79
CA HIS A 202 -0.33 -1.68 -9.08
C HIS A 202 -0.93 -1.09 -10.36
N SER A 203 -1.07 -1.92 -11.39
CA SER A 203 -1.57 -1.52 -12.71
C SER A 203 -3.08 -1.22 -12.68
N PRO A 204 -3.54 -0.16 -13.37
CA PRO A 204 -4.93 0.23 -13.38
C PRO A 204 -5.80 -0.78 -14.13
N SER A 205 -7.04 -0.95 -13.69
CA SER A 205 -8.03 -1.84 -14.32
C SER A 205 -9.09 -1.02 -15.06
N PRO A 206 -9.55 -1.45 -16.25
CA PRO A 206 -10.58 -0.74 -16.98
C PRO A 206 -11.97 -0.97 -16.36
N MET A 207 -12.71 0.10 -16.11
CA MET A 207 -14.15 0.05 -15.88
C MET A 207 -14.86 0.32 -17.21
N VAL A 208 -15.55 -0.69 -17.75
CA VAL A 208 -16.15 -0.65 -19.09
C VAL A 208 -17.62 -0.26 -19.01
N PHE A 209 -18.05 0.61 -19.91
CA PHE A 209 -19.43 1.07 -20.06
C PHE A 209 -19.98 0.59 -21.39
N LEU A 210 -21.01 -0.26 -21.33
CA LEU A 210 -21.72 -0.83 -22.46
C LEU A 210 -23.13 -0.25 -22.52
N ILE A 211 -23.52 0.24 -23.69
CA ILE A 211 -24.86 0.79 -23.93
C ILE A 211 -25.56 -0.08 -24.97
N PHE A 212 -26.66 -0.71 -24.59
CA PHE A 212 -27.52 -1.44 -25.51
C PHE A 212 -28.80 -0.67 -25.76
N ARG A 213 -29.21 -0.57 -27.02
CA ARG A 213 -30.52 -0.03 -27.39
C ARG A 213 -31.61 -1.04 -27.00
N GLN A 214 -32.61 -0.60 -26.25
CA GLN A 214 -33.74 -1.44 -25.84
C GLN A 214 -34.83 -1.43 -26.92
N GLY A 215 -35.69 -2.45 -26.91
CA GLY A 215 -36.85 -2.50 -27.81
C GLY A 215 -37.90 -1.45 -27.41
N LEU A 216 -38.79 -1.10 -28.33
CA LEU A 216 -39.90 -0.17 -28.07
C LEU A 216 -40.99 -0.79 -27.18
N GLU A 217 -41.13 -2.12 -27.19
CA GLU A 217 -42.01 -2.83 -26.27
C GLU A 217 -41.39 -2.84 -24.88
N ASN A 218 -42.18 -2.52 -23.83
CA ASN A 218 -41.78 -2.39 -22.42
C ASN A 218 -41.01 -3.64 -21.94
N GLY A 219 -39.70 -3.65 -22.19
CA GLY A 219 -38.93 -4.88 -22.22
C GLY A 219 -38.13 -5.03 -20.95
N ASN A 220 -38.71 -5.64 -19.92
CA ASN A 220 -37.92 -6.26 -18.87
C ASN A 220 -36.89 -7.22 -19.49
N LEU A 221 -35.74 -7.39 -18.84
CA LEU A 221 -34.75 -8.38 -19.27
C LEU A 221 -35.36 -9.78 -19.15
N THR A 222 -35.27 -10.56 -20.23
CA THR A 222 -35.64 -11.98 -20.24
C THR A 222 -34.68 -12.80 -19.37
N TYR A 223 -33.41 -12.40 -19.33
CA TYR A 223 -32.38 -12.99 -18.48
C TYR A 223 -31.75 -11.92 -17.60
N LYS A 224 -32.00 -12.04 -16.30
CA LYS A 224 -31.30 -11.28 -15.26
C LYS A 224 -30.13 -12.13 -14.75
N PRO A 225 -28.90 -11.60 -14.70
CA PRO A 225 -27.82 -12.26 -13.99
C PRO A 225 -28.20 -12.39 -12.49
N ASP A 226 -27.91 -13.53 -11.86
CA ASP A 226 -28.24 -13.78 -10.45
C ASP A 226 -27.63 -12.71 -9.53
N GLU A 227 -28.39 -12.15 -8.58
CA GLU A 227 -27.87 -11.20 -7.58
C GLU A 227 -26.72 -11.78 -6.73
N ALA A 228 -26.54 -13.10 -6.75
CA ALA A 228 -25.44 -13.83 -6.11
C ALA A 228 -24.02 -13.46 -6.61
N PHE A 229 -23.89 -12.62 -7.66
CA PHE A 229 -22.62 -12.01 -8.05
C PHE A 229 -22.08 -10.97 -7.04
N HIS A 230 -22.88 -10.54 -6.05
CA HIS A 230 -22.46 -9.56 -5.04
C HIS A 230 -21.86 -10.15 -3.76
N ASP A 231 -22.30 -11.33 -3.29
CA ASP A 231 -22.04 -11.75 -1.89
C ASP A 231 -21.52 -13.19 -1.67
N ASN A 232 -21.38 -14.03 -2.71
CA ASN A 232 -20.96 -15.41 -2.49
C ASN A 232 -19.44 -15.56 -2.27
N LYS A 233 -19.06 -15.53 -0.98
CA LYS A 233 -17.74 -15.87 -0.40
C LYS A 233 -17.18 -17.27 -0.76
N ASN A 234 -17.90 -18.09 -1.53
CA ASN A 234 -17.58 -19.50 -1.76
C ASN A 234 -17.60 -19.98 -3.22
N SER A 235 -17.87 -19.14 -4.22
CA SER A 235 -17.78 -19.55 -5.64
C SER A 235 -16.66 -18.81 -6.35
N THR A 236 -15.51 -19.46 -6.46
CA THR A 236 -14.31 -18.98 -7.17
C THR A 236 -14.50 -18.84 -8.69
N GLU A 237 -15.71 -19.01 -9.24
CA GLU A 237 -15.95 -19.12 -10.69
C GLU A 237 -17.21 -18.39 -11.21
N ASN A 238 -17.78 -17.45 -10.45
CA ASN A 238 -18.92 -16.67 -10.92
C ASN A 238 -18.45 -15.47 -11.76
N ILE A 239 -18.01 -15.74 -12.99
CA ILE A 239 -17.66 -14.74 -14.00
C ILE A 239 -18.87 -14.40 -14.86
N PHE A 240 -19.13 -13.12 -15.03
CA PHE A 240 -20.19 -12.65 -15.91
C PHE A 240 -19.87 -12.96 -17.38
N ASP A 241 -20.78 -13.68 -18.02
CA ASP A 241 -20.70 -14.02 -19.44
C ASP A 241 -21.54 -13.05 -20.27
N LEU A 242 -20.87 -12.03 -20.82
CA LEU A 242 -21.49 -11.03 -21.67
C LEU A 242 -22.10 -11.62 -22.96
N PRO A 243 -21.41 -12.51 -23.72
CA PRO A 243 -22.03 -13.20 -24.86
C PRO A 243 -23.35 -13.89 -24.50
N LYS A 244 -23.39 -14.63 -23.39
CA LYS A 244 -24.62 -15.28 -22.91
C LYS A 244 -25.70 -14.26 -22.56
N PHE A 245 -25.36 -13.17 -21.92
CA PHE A 245 -26.29 -12.07 -21.61
C PHE A 245 -26.87 -11.45 -22.88
N ILE A 246 -26.04 -11.20 -23.89
CA ILE A 246 -26.43 -10.64 -25.18
C ILE A 246 -27.43 -11.56 -25.89
N ILE A 247 -27.11 -12.85 -25.99
CA ILE A 247 -27.94 -13.82 -26.71
C ILE A 247 -29.29 -14.01 -25.99
N LYS A 248 -29.26 -14.24 -24.67
CA LYS A 248 -30.48 -14.51 -23.89
C LYS A 248 -31.46 -13.33 -23.81
N ASN A 249 -30.95 -12.09 -23.95
CA ASN A 249 -31.78 -10.89 -23.98
C ASN A 249 -32.03 -10.35 -25.40
N ASN A 250 -31.66 -11.09 -26.45
CA ASN A 250 -31.81 -10.69 -27.86
C ASN A 250 -31.17 -9.32 -28.19
N LEU A 251 -29.92 -9.12 -27.75
CA LEU A 251 -29.18 -7.86 -27.87
C LEU A 251 -28.08 -7.89 -28.94
N THR A 252 -28.00 -8.92 -29.77
CA THR A 252 -26.86 -9.18 -30.69
C THR A 252 -26.49 -8.01 -31.59
N THR A 253 -27.49 -7.28 -32.10
CA THR A 253 -27.29 -6.09 -32.97
C THR A 253 -27.53 -4.77 -32.23
N ARG A 254 -27.68 -4.84 -30.91
CA ARG A 254 -28.16 -3.72 -30.08
C ARG A 254 -27.09 -3.08 -29.22
N LEU A 255 -25.87 -3.63 -29.17
CA LEU A 255 -24.72 -2.94 -28.60
C LEU A 255 -24.38 -1.72 -29.46
N VAL A 256 -24.71 -0.53 -28.97
CA VAL A 256 -24.61 0.73 -29.72
C VAL A 256 -23.59 1.70 -29.12
N GLY A 257 -23.14 1.47 -27.89
CA GLY A 257 -22.11 2.29 -27.26
C GLY A 257 -21.12 1.47 -26.44
N LEU A 258 -19.85 1.87 -26.51
CA LEU A 258 -18.74 1.32 -25.74
C LEU A 258 -17.78 2.46 -25.38
N THR A 259 -17.37 2.52 -24.12
CA THR A 259 -16.22 3.30 -23.66
C THR A 259 -15.67 2.66 -22.38
N TRP A 260 -14.52 3.11 -21.90
CA TRP A 260 -14.00 2.71 -20.60
C TRP A 260 -13.21 3.83 -19.95
N VAL A 261 -13.01 3.68 -18.65
CA VAL A 261 -12.19 4.58 -17.83
C VAL A 261 -11.23 3.71 -17.03
N LEU A 262 -9.98 4.13 -16.92
CA LEU A 262 -8.99 3.42 -16.12
C LEU A 262 -9.17 3.79 -14.64
N ILE A 263 -9.33 2.78 -13.78
CA ILE A 263 -9.39 2.95 -12.33
C ILE A 263 -8.10 2.38 -11.76
N LYS A 264 -7.39 3.19 -10.97
CA LYS A 264 -6.18 2.74 -10.27
C LYS A 264 -6.50 2.38 -8.83
N THR A 265 -5.65 1.51 -8.30
CA THR A 265 -5.64 1.13 -6.90
C THR A 265 -5.27 2.31 -6.01
N ASP A 266 -5.98 2.42 -4.90
CA ASP A 266 -5.74 3.38 -3.83
C ASP A 266 -5.94 2.68 -2.46
N PRO A 267 -5.66 3.34 -1.33
CA PRO A 267 -5.77 2.71 -0.03
C PRO A 267 -7.16 2.13 0.25
N PHE A 268 -8.22 2.80 -0.22
CA PHE A 268 -9.60 2.33 -0.08
C PHE A 268 -9.81 0.99 -0.77
N SER A 269 -9.38 0.85 -2.03
CA SER A 269 -9.54 -0.41 -2.75
C SER A 269 -8.68 -1.54 -2.17
N LEU A 270 -7.48 -1.21 -1.66
CA LEU A 270 -6.63 -2.17 -0.95
C LEU A 270 -7.29 -2.70 0.32
N GLU A 271 -7.85 -1.84 1.16
CA GLU A 271 -8.52 -2.26 2.38
C GLU A 271 -9.73 -3.15 2.11
N TYR A 272 -10.52 -2.81 1.09
CA TYR A 272 -11.62 -3.67 0.68
C TYR A 272 -11.13 -5.07 0.29
N ASN A 273 -10.05 -5.17 -0.49
CA ASN A 273 -9.51 -6.46 -0.88
C ASN A 273 -8.88 -7.23 0.29
N ARG A 274 -8.26 -6.52 1.24
CA ARG A 274 -7.71 -7.07 2.49
C ARG A 274 -8.82 -7.73 3.31
N ILE A 275 -9.94 -7.04 3.51
CA ILE A 275 -11.07 -7.51 4.34
C ILE A 275 -11.88 -8.61 3.64
N TYR A 276 -12.24 -8.41 2.37
CA TYR A 276 -13.25 -9.23 1.71
C TYR A 276 -12.67 -10.33 0.82
N ASN A 277 -11.51 -10.11 0.22
CA ASN A 277 -10.88 -11.05 -0.72
C ASN A 277 -9.62 -11.73 -0.15
N GLY A 278 -9.17 -11.32 1.03
CA GLY A 278 -7.95 -11.82 1.67
C GLY A 278 -6.67 -11.44 0.92
N ILE A 279 -6.71 -10.44 0.02
CA ILE A 279 -5.54 -9.98 -0.73
C ILE A 279 -5.00 -8.73 -0.03
N ASP A 280 -3.87 -8.86 0.66
CA ASP A 280 -3.21 -7.74 1.34
C ASP A 280 -2.05 -7.21 0.47
N ASN A 281 -2.25 -6.03 -0.11
CA ASN A 281 -1.21 -5.30 -0.85
C ASN A 281 -0.93 -3.92 -0.21
N CYS A 282 -1.21 -3.75 1.09
CA CYS A 282 -1.05 -2.47 1.79
C CYS A 282 0.43 -2.02 1.83
N HIS A 283 1.38 -2.95 1.94
CA HIS A 283 2.83 -2.69 1.83
C HIS A 283 3.23 -1.92 0.55
N SER A 284 2.45 -2.04 -0.54
CA SER A 284 2.71 -1.29 -1.78
C SER A 284 2.58 0.23 -1.63
N LEU A 285 1.83 0.71 -0.63
CA LEU A 285 1.72 2.14 -0.31
C LEU A 285 3.05 2.66 0.23
N LEU A 286 3.70 1.90 1.11
CA LEU A 286 5.01 2.25 1.68
C LEU A 286 6.10 2.23 0.61
N ILE A 287 6.10 1.21 -0.26
CA ILE A 287 7.03 1.16 -1.41
C ILE A 287 6.92 2.42 -2.26
N LYS A 288 5.69 2.84 -2.60
CA LYS A 288 5.45 4.06 -3.39
C LYS A 288 5.96 5.32 -2.69
N LYS A 289 5.77 5.45 -1.37
CA LYS A 289 6.26 6.60 -0.61
C LYS A 289 7.79 6.64 -0.59
N LEU A 290 8.43 5.52 -0.23
CA LEU A 290 9.89 5.38 -0.20
C LEU A 290 10.55 5.69 -1.56
N GLN A 291 9.98 5.19 -2.65
CA GLN A 291 10.48 5.44 -4.01
C GLN A 291 10.30 6.88 -4.47
N LYS A 292 9.21 7.54 -4.06
CA LYS A 292 8.87 8.89 -4.51
C LYS A 292 9.62 9.96 -3.74
N GLU A 293 9.73 9.79 -2.43
CA GLU A 293 10.27 10.81 -1.52
C GLU A 293 11.77 10.66 -1.29
N HIS A 294 12.35 9.49 -1.60
CA HIS A 294 13.76 9.18 -1.32
C HIS A 294 14.14 9.51 0.14
N THR A 295 13.23 9.19 1.07
CA THR A 295 13.30 9.60 2.48
C THR A 295 14.59 9.15 3.18
N PHE A 296 15.16 8.00 2.80
CA PHE A 296 16.37 7.46 3.39
C PHE A 296 17.37 7.00 2.33
N ASP A 297 18.66 7.27 2.56
CA ASP A 297 19.75 6.95 1.63
C ASP A 297 19.84 5.45 1.32
N PHE A 298 19.56 4.56 2.30
CA PHE A 298 19.65 3.11 2.10
C PHE A 298 18.59 2.57 1.11
N VAL A 299 17.52 3.34 0.82
CA VAL A 299 16.40 2.89 -0.03
C VAL A 299 16.88 2.53 -1.44
N SER A 300 17.87 3.23 -1.99
CA SER A 300 18.38 2.96 -3.34
C SER A 300 19.09 1.61 -3.47
N ASN A 301 19.67 1.10 -2.37
CA ASN A 301 20.42 -0.15 -2.34
C ASN A 301 19.56 -1.34 -1.90
N PHE A 302 18.33 -1.08 -1.47
CA PHE A 302 17.38 -2.10 -1.06
C PHE A 302 16.49 -2.54 -2.22
N ASN A 303 16.34 -3.85 -2.39
CA ASN A 303 15.32 -4.40 -3.27
C ASN A 303 13.95 -4.33 -2.57
N LEU A 304 13.22 -3.25 -2.78
CA LEU A 304 11.89 -3.05 -2.17
C LEU A 304 10.84 -4.08 -2.63
N ASN A 305 11.08 -4.82 -3.71
CA ASN A 305 10.21 -5.92 -4.13
C ASN A 305 10.28 -7.14 -3.19
N GLU A 306 11.20 -7.15 -2.22
CA GLU A 306 11.25 -8.16 -1.17
C GLU A 306 10.12 -8.01 -0.15
N LEU A 307 9.61 -6.78 0.03
CA LEU A 307 8.51 -6.47 0.94
C LEU A 307 7.27 -7.26 0.54
N ASP A 308 6.77 -8.05 1.48
CA ASP A 308 5.66 -8.98 1.27
C ASP A 308 4.64 -9.00 2.42
N SER A 309 4.79 -8.09 3.39
CA SER A 309 3.91 -7.98 4.55
C SER A 309 3.79 -6.54 5.03
N SER A 310 2.68 -6.27 5.73
CA SER A 310 2.40 -4.99 6.39
C SER A 310 2.81 -5.07 7.86
N LEU A 311 3.45 -4.03 8.39
CA LEU A 311 3.90 -3.95 9.78
C LEU A 311 3.16 -2.84 10.53
N LEU A 312 2.43 -3.24 11.57
CA LEU A 312 1.83 -2.35 12.55
C LEU A 312 2.78 -2.21 13.74
N VAL A 313 3.15 -0.97 14.06
CA VAL A 313 3.94 -0.61 15.24
C VAL A 313 3.04 0.24 16.13
N SER A 314 2.70 -0.26 17.31
CA SER A 314 1.85 0.47 18.25
C SER A 314 2.49 0.64 19.61
N TYR A 315 2.26 1.80 20.23
CA TYR A 315 2.71 2.14 21.57
C TYR A 315 1.53 2.42 22.46
N TYR A 316 1.67 2.06 23.74
CA TYR A 316 0.67 2.38 24.75
C TYR A 316 1.00 3.74 25.38
N GLN A 317 0.06 4.67 25.30
CA GLN A 317 0.09 5.93 26.01
C GLN A 317 -0.67 5.78 27.34
N PRO A 318 0.00 5.94 28.50
CA PRO A 318 -0.68 5.93 29.78
C PRO A 318 -1.40 7.26 30.04
N ASN A 319 -2.53 7.21 30.76
CA ASN A 319 -3.15 8.42 31.30
C ASN A 319 -2.17 9.15 32.22
N THR A 320 -1.76 10.36 31.84
CA THR A 320 -0.68 11.10 32.52
C THR A 320 -0.98 12.59 32.54
N GLU A 321 -0.88 13.19 33.72
CA GLU A 321 -0.93 14.64 33.91
C GLU A 321 0.39 15.15 34.46
N PHE A 322 0.92 16.21 33.87
CA PHE A 322 2.14 16.85 34.34
C PHE A 322 2.19 18.32 33.99
N ASN A 323 3.01 19.06 34.73
CA ASN A 323 3.26 20.47 34.48
C ASN A 323 4.66 20.66 33.91
N VAL A 324 4.77 21.43 32.84
CA VAL A 324 6.05 21.91 32.30
C VAL A 324 6.01 23.42 32.33
N CYS A 325 7.00 24.03 32.95
CA CYS A 325 7.04 25.48 33.11
C CYS A 325 5.74 26.00 33.77
N CYS A 326 4.89 26.72 33.02
CA CYS A 326 3.63 27.30 33.47
C CYS A 326 2.38 26.66 32.84
N GLU A 327 2.54 25.57 32.09
CA GLU A 327 1.45 24.88 31.41
C GLU A 327 1.22 23.48 31.98
N SER A 328 -0.04 23.07 32.01
CA SER A 328 -0.47 21.74 32.41
C SER A 328 -0.85 20.95 31.18
N TYR A 329 -0.26 19.77 31.03
CA TYR A 329 -0.57 18.83 29.97
C TYR A 329 -1.26 17.61 30.57
N ALA A 330 -2.30 17.16 29.91
CA ALA A 330 -3.04 15.95 30.24
C ALA A 330 -3.11 15.08 29.00
N TYR A 331 -2.50 13.90 29.08
CA TYR A 331 -2.61 12.86 28.05
C TYR A 331 -3.58 11.80 28.52
N GLU A 332 -4.57 11.51 27.69
CA GLU A 332 -5.50 10.41 27.92
C GLU A 332 -4.85 9.06 27.57
N GLU A 333 -5.36 7.99 28.17
CA GLU A 333 -4.95 6.63 27.84
C GLU A 333 -5.33 6.30 26.39
N ASN A 334 -4.35 5.92 25.56
CA ASN A 334 -4.57 5.64 24.14
C ASN A 334 -3.53 4.65 23.57
N GLU A 335 -3.82 4.05 22.42
CA GLU A 335 -2.85 3.32 21.61
C GLU A 335 -2.42 4.18 20.42
N VAL A 336 -1.14 4.55 20.37
CA VAL A 336 -0.58 5.41 19.32
C VAL A 336 0.13 4.53 18.29
N ILE A 337 -0.28 4.63 17.03
CA ILE A 337 0.21 3.78 15.93
C ILE A 337 1.18 4.58 15.05
N ALA A 338 2.30 3.97 14.69
CA ALA A 338 3.24 4.57 13.74
C ALA A 338 2.59 4.61 12.36
N ASP A 339 2.35 5.82 11.87
CA ASP A 339 1.80 6.06 10.55
C ASP A 339 2.85 6.69 9.62
N PRO A 340 3.66 5.86 8.93
CA PRO A 340 4.63 6.31 7.94
C PRO A 340 4.01 7.03 6.73
N LEU A 341 2.70 6.92 6.49
CA LEU A 341 2.02 7.60 5.38
C LEU A 341 1.57 9.01 5.76
N SER A 342 1.37 9.28 7.05
CA SER A 342 1.12 10.61 7.62
C SER A 342 2.41 11.42 7.84
N ASP A 343 2.24 12.70 8.17
CA ASP A 343 3.33 13.63 8.56
C ASP A 343 3.35 13.88 10.09
N GLY A 344 2.91 12.89 10.88
CA GLY A 344 2.85 12.99 12.35
C GLY A 344 4.13 12.52 13.05
N TYR A 345 4.40 13.08 14.23
CA TYR A 345 5.46 12.62 15.14
C TYR A 345 4.89 11.79 16.29
N MET A 346 5.71 10.87 16.80
CA MET A 346 5.44 10.09 17.99
C MET A 346 5.76 10.90 19.25
N PRO A 347 4.79 11.05 20.19
CA PRO A 347 5.06 11.66 21.49
C PRO A 347 6.13 10.88 22.27
N SER A 348 7.07 11.57 22.90
CA SER A 348 8.17 10.92 23.63
C SER A 348 7.69 10.05 24.80
N ILE A 349 6.56 10.43 25.42
CA ILE A 349 5.96 9.66 26.52
C ILE A 349 5.63 8.22 26.13
N VAL A 350 5.24 7.98 24.87
CA VAL A 350 4.87 6.63 24.43
C VAL A 350 6.10 5.77 24.12
N LEU A 351 7.24 6.40 23.88
CA LEU A 351 8.50 5.78 23.44
C LEU A 351 9.38 5.28 24.61
N ILE A 352 8.96 5.50 25.85
CA ILE A 352 9.68 4.99 27.03
C ILE A 352 9.73 3.45 27.03
N ASN A 353 8.66 2.82 26.56
CA ASN A 353 8.49 1.37 26.53
C ASN A 353 8.54 0.85 25.10
N LYS A 354 9.06 -0.38 24.93
CA LYS A 354 9.09 -1.06 23.63
C LYS A 354 7.68 -1.16 23.01
N PRO A 355 7.55 -1.01 21.67
CA PRO A 355 6.26 -1.11 21.00
C PRO A 355 5.75 -2.56 20.97
N LYS A 356 4.45 -2.70 20.73
CA LYS A 356 3.86 -3.92 20.19
C LYS A 356 4.03 -3.94 18.69
N LEU A 357 4.43 -5.09 18.16
CA LEU A 357 4.67 -5.28 16.73
C LEU A 357 3.75 -6.35 16.20
N LYS A 358 2.98 -6.03 15.16
CA LYS A 358 2.13 -6.99 14.48
C LYS A 358 2.42 -6.97 12.98
N MET A 359 2.74 -8.12 12.42
CA MET A 359 3.02 -8.29 11.00
C MET A 359 1.91 -9.12 10.36
N VAL A 360 1.31 -8.59 9.28
CA VAL A 360 0.29 -9.29 8.52
C VAL A 360 0.86 -9.70 7.17
N ARG A 361 0.91 -11.01 6.91
CA ARG A 361 1.35 -11.62 5.65
C ARG A 361 0.21 -12.45 5.08
N SER A 362 -0.35 -12.02 3.95
CA SER A 362 -1.34 -12.82 3.23
C SER A 362 -0.64 -13.79 2.28
N SER A 363 -0.91 -15.11 2.40
CA SER A 363 -0.48 -16.07 1.40
C SER A 363 -1.51 -16.14 0.28
N SER A 364 -1.11 -15.79 -0.94
CA SER A 364 -1.96 -15.86 -2.13
C SER A 364 -2.03 -17.27 -2.75
N PHE A 365 -1.57 -18.31 -2.03
CA PHE A 365 -1.60 -19.68 -2.53
C PHE A 365 -2.60 -20.52 -1.74
N ILE A 366 -3.62 -20.97 -2.47
CA ILE A 366 -4.50 -22.08 -2.14
C ILE A 366 -3.62 -23.33 -1.97
N ASP A 367 -3.10 -23.54 -0.77
CA ASP A 367 -2.91 -24.89 -0.26
C ASP A 367 -3.98 -25.10 0.81
N ASN A 368 -4.71 -26.21 0.67
CA ASN A 368 -5.77 -26.65 1.57
C ASN A 368 -5.25 -26.83 3.01
N TYR A 369 -5.08 -25.73 3.73
CA TYR A 369 -4.75 -25.71 5.14
C TYR A 369 -5.77 -24.89 5.90
N GLN A 370 -6.19 -25.43 7.05
CA GLN A 370 -7.37 -25.04 7.79
C GLN A 370 -7.50 -23.53 7.97
N ARG A 371 -8.60 -22.99 7.45
CA ARG A 371 -9.06 -21.61 7.67
C ARG A 371 -9.36 -21.41 9.15
N SER A 372 -8.42 -20.86 9.91
CA SER A 372 -8.78 -20.07 11.08
C SER A 372 -9.05 -18.64 10.61
N LEU A 373 -10.17 -18.08 11.05
CA LEU A 373 -10.56 -16.71 10.76
C LEU A 373 -9.49 -15.75 11.30
N ARG A 374 -8.92 -14.93 10.40
CA ARG A 374 -7.84 -13.93 10.55
C ARG A 374 -6.47 -14.44 10.09
N HIS A 375 -5.97 -13.76 9.07
CA HIS A 375 -4.95 -14.23 8.14
C HIS A 375 -3.53 -14.15 8.70
N TYR A 376 -2.91 -15.32 8.86
CA TYR A 376 -1.47 -15.49 8.86
C TYR A 376 -1.15 -16.95 8.51
N VAL A 377 -0.57 -17.18 7.33
CA VAL A 377 -0.06 -18.51 6.96
C VAL A 377 1.46 -18.43 7.01
N VAL A 378 2.02 -18.64 8.19
CA VAL A 378 3.46 -18.85 8.34
C VAL A 378 3.76 -20.32 8.30
N LYS A 379 4.76 -20.68 7.50
CA LYS A 379 5.39 -21.99 7.63
C LYS A 379 6.00 -22.02 9.04
N LYS A 380 5.62 -23.01 9.85
CA LYS A 380 6.02 -23.18 11.27
C LYS A 380 7.54 -23.03 11.55
N ASP A 381 8.37 -23.04 10.52
CA ASP A 381 9.84 -22.96 10.56
C ASP A 381 10.42 -21.59 10.13
N GLU A 382 9.61 -20.56 9.84
CA GLU A 382 10.12 -19.23 9.46
C GLU A 382 10.51 -18.42 10.70
N LYS A 383 11.71 -17.82 10.65
CA LYS A 383 12.30 -17.01 11.70
C LYS A 383 12.60 -15.62 11.17
N PHE A 384 12.48 -14.63 12.06
CA PHE A 384 12.59 -13.23 11.72
C PHE A 384 13.54 -12.50 12.66
N ILE A 385 14.14 -11.44 12.13
CA ILE A 385 14.96 -10.50 12.89
C ILE A 385 14.36 -9.10 12.79
N LEU A 386 14.23 -8.45 13.94
CA LEU A 386 13.76 -7.08 14.09
C LEU A 386 14.95 -6.15 14.26
N VAL A 387 14.95 -5.05 13.52
CA VAL A 387 15.94 -3.98 13.64
C VAL A 387 15.21 -2.64 13.75
N MET A 388 15.50 -1.88 14.80
CA MET A 388 15.01 -0.52 15.00
C MET A 388 16.18 0.45 15.13
N PHE A 389 16.28 1.43 14.23
CA PHE A 389 17.47 2.27 14.12
C PHE A 389 17.14 3.67 13.56
N GLU A 390 18.07 4.60 13.74
CA GLU A 390 18.10 5.91 13.09
C GLU A 390 19.14 5.88 11.95
N PRO A 391 18.76 6.10 10.68
CA PRO A 391 19.65 5.96 9.52
C PRO A 391 20.71 7.06 9.41
N ASN A 392 20.39 8.30 9.76
CA ASN A 392 21.26 9.48 9.61
C ASN A 392 22.36 9.52 10.68
N LYS A 393 21.99 9.26 11.93
CA LYS A 393 22.83 9.15 13.13
C LYS A 393 23.50 7.77 13.22
N LYS A 394 23.08 6.80 12.39
CA LYS A 394 23.57 5.42 12.39
C LYS A 394 23.51 4.79 13.78
N HIS A 395 22.38 4.98 14.45
CA HIS A 395 22.18 4.55 15.84
C HIS A 395 21.17 3.41 15.91
N LEU A 396 21.53 2.31 16.55
CA LEU A 396 20.65 1.15 16.75
C LEU A 396 19.95 1.23 18.11
N TYR A 397 18.62 1.28 18.09
CA TYR A 397 17.77 1.33 19.28
C TYR A 397 17.37 -0.05 19.79
N TRP A 398 17.05 -1.00 18.91
CA TRP A 398 16.56 -2.32 19.31
C TRP A 398 16.88 -3.39 18.26
N LEU A 399 17.37 -4.55 18.71
CA LEU A 399 17.67 -5.72 17.85
C LEU A 399 17.25 -7.02 18.52
N VAL A 400 16.38 -7.77 17.86
CA VAL A 400 15.90 -9.08 18.33
C VAL A 400 15.95 -10.08 17.17
N SER A 401 16.61 -11.22 17.36
CA SER A 401 16.72 -12.30 16.38
C SER A 401 15.87 -13.51 16.76
N ASP A 402 15.73 -14.48 15.85
CA ASP A 402 15.05 -15.75 16.07
C ASP A 402 13.56 -15.63 16.49
N ILE A 403 12.90 -14.53 16.08
CA ILE A 403 11.48 -14.26 16.34
C ILE A 403 10.64 -15.24 15.53
N SER A 404 9.66 -15.90 16.14
CA SER A 404 8.73 -16.73 15.38
C SER A 404 7.69 -15.89 14.66
N GLY A 405 7.28 -16.34 13.47
CA GLY A 405 6.18 -15.67 12.78
C GLY A 405 4.88 -15.65 13.59
N ASN A 406 4.61 -16.66 14.42
CA ASN A 406 3.40 -16.70 15.24
C ASN A 406 3.34 -15.54 16.24
N SER A 407 4.46 -15.22 16.90
CA SER A 407 4.55 -14.07 17.80
C SER A 407 4.25 -12.76 17.05
N LEU A 408 4.84 -12.56 15.88
CA LEU A 408 4.58 -11.39 15.02
C LEU A 408 3.13 -11.32 14.50
N ALA A 409 2.48 -12.45 14.26
CA ALA A 409 1.10 -12.48 13.75
C ALA A 409 0.07 -12.01 14.79
N ASN A 410 0.26 -12.48 16.03
CA ASN A 410 -0.65 -12.20 17.12
C ASN A 410 -0.46 -10.78 17.67
N GLY A 411 0.75 -10.22 17.53
CA GLY A 411 1.12 -8.99 18.22
C GLY A 411 1.40 -9.21 19.70
N ASP A 412 1.73 -10.45 20.07
CA ASP A 412 2.12 -10.83 21.43
C ASP A 412 3.56 -10.37 21.75
N GLU A 413 4.04 -10.62 22.96
CA GLU A 413 5.45 -10.39 23.28
C GLU A 413 6.36 -11.24 22.36
N LEU A 414 7.44 -10.62 21.88
CA LEU A 414 8.39 -11.26 20.97
C LEU A 414 9.10 -12.43 21.67
N ASP A 415 9.01 -13.63 21.09
CA ASP A 415 9.61 -14.86 21.60
C ASP A 415 11.07 -15.07 21.18
N GLY A 416 11.68 -14.07 20.55
CA GLY A 416 13.05 -14.08 20.03
C GLY A 416 14.13 -13.79 21.08
N HIS A 417 15.39 -13.83 20.64
CA HIS A 417 16.55 -13.49 21.44
C HIS A 417 16.92 -12.01 21.29
N THR A 418 16.85 -11.25 22.38
CA THR A 418 17.25 -9.83 22.38
C THR A 418 18.77 -9.71 22.35
N VAL A 419 19.30 -9.16 21.25
CA VAL A 419 20.74 -8.94 21.05
C VAL A 419 21.14 -7.53 21.51
N VAL A 420 20.33 -6.53 21.16
CA VAL A 420 20.46 -5.16 21.66
C VAL A 420 19.14 -4.79 22.31
N PRO A 421 19.10 -4.51 23.62
CA PRO A 421 17.86 -4.19 24.32
C PRO A 421 17.27 -2.87 23.82
N TYR A 422 15.96 -2.73 23.95
CA TYR A 422 15.26 -1.50 23.57
C TYR A 422 15.86 -0.28 24.28
N GLU A 423 16.01 0.81 23.53
CA GLU A 423 16.38 2.14 24.01
C GLU A 423 15.35 3.13 23.45
N ASP A 424 14.92 4.06 24.31
CA ASP A 424 14.00 5.13 23.95
C ASP A 424 14.60 5.98 22.82
N PRO A 425 13.97 6.01 21.63
CA PRO A 425 14.47 6.75 20.47
C PRO A 425 14.11 8.25 20.50
N SER A 426 13.56 8.77 21.59
CA SER A 426 13.20 10.18 21.73
C SER A 426 14.37 11.13 21.55
N SER A 427 14.14 12.26 20.88
CA SER A 427 15.17 13.30 20.77
C SER A 427 15.21 14.16 22.04
N TYR A 428 16.38 14.23 22.67
CA TYR A 428 16.65 15.15 23.78
C TYR A 428 17.18 16.52 23.31
N ASP A 429 17.34 16.71 22.00
CA ASP A 429 17.73 17.99 21.39
C ASP A 429 16.48 18.72 20.87
N PRO A 430 16.14 19.91 21.40
CA PRO A 430 15.01 20.72 20.95
C PRO A 430 15.03 21.12 19.47
N THR A 431 16.19 21.00 18.82
CA THR A 431 16.41 21.43 17.42
C THR A 431 16.46 20.29 16.42
N GLU A 432 16.47 19.04 16.89
CA GLU A 432 16.57 17.86 16.03
C GLU A 432 15.47 16.86 16.33
N CYS A 433 14.98 16.20 15.29
CA CYS A 433 14.11 15.04 15.40
C CYS A 433 14.87 13.79 14.94
N ASN A 434 14.51 12.65 15.52
CA ASN A 434 15.04 11.35 15.12
C ASN A 434 14.06 10.69 14.15
N GLN A 435 14.56 10.23 13.00
CA GLN A 435 13.78 9.43 12.06
C GLN A 435 13.99 7.96 12.36
N VAL A 436 13.02 7.35 13.04
CA VAL A 436 13.15 5.99 13.55
C VAL A 436 12.57 5.02 12.54
N VAL A 437 13.40 4.09 12.07
CA VAL A 437 13.00 3.04 11.12
C VAL A 437 12.95 1.70 11.82
N VAL A 438 11.84 0.98 11.62
CA VAL A 438 11.61 -0.38 12.11
C VAL A 438 11.54 -1.32 10.91
N MET A 439 12.43 -2.31 10.86
CA MET A 439 12.46 -3.33 9.81
C MET A 439 12.34 -4.73 10.39
N ILE A 440 11.59 -5.58 9.71
CA ILE A 440 11.57 -7.02 9.93
C ILE A 440 12.19 -7.71 8.72
N PHE A 441 13.18 -8.55 8.96
CA PHE A 441 13.77 -9.40 7.93
C PHE A 441 13.48 -10.87 8.17
N GLU A 442 13.34 -11.62 7.07
CA GLU A 442 13.27 -13.07 7.07
C GLU A 442 14.69 -13.65 7.17
N GLU A 443 14.93 -14.51 8.16
CA GLU A 443 16.18 -15.23 8.34
C GLU A 443 16.27 -16.34 7.29
N GLN A 444 17.37 -16.38 6.51
CA GLN A 444 17.56 -17.47 5.58
C GLN A 444 17.92 -18.76 6.32
N LYS A 445 17.30 -19.88 5.92
CA LYS A 445 17.68 -21.22 6.38
C LYS A 445 19.09 -21.56 5.90
N ILE A 446 20.11 -21.16 6.65
CA ILE A 446 21.49 -21.56 6.41
C ILE A 446 21.61 -23.02 6.84
N GLY A 447 21.63 -23.97 5.88
CA GLY A 447 22.19 -25.31 6.14
C GLY A 447 21.31 -26.55 5.96
N ARG A 448 20.13 -26.53 5.32
CA ARG A 448 19.46 -27.79 4.88
C ARG A 448 19.77 -28.14 3.42
N LYS A 449 21.04 -28.29 3.06
CA LYS A 449 21.40 -29.24 1.99
C LYS A 449 21.37 -30.63 2.62
N ILE A 450 20.19 -31.25 2.66
CA ILE A 450 20.12 -32.70 2.85
C ILE A 450 20.70 -33.29 1.56
N ASN A 451 22.00 -33.52 1.53
CA ASN A 451 22.59 -34.47 0.60
C ASN A 451 22.06 -35.85 1.01
N ILE A 452 20.90 -36.24 0.47
CA ILE A 452 20.45 -37.63 0.48
C ILE A 452 21.33 -38.37 -0.53
N ARG A 453 22.60 -38.60 -0.16
CA ARG A 453 23.52 -39.57 -0.76
C ARG A 453 24.82 -39.50 0.03
N LYS A 454 25.15 -40.63 0.67
CA LYS A 454 26.27 -40.91 1.60
C LYS A 454 25.85 -40.71 3.07
N ASN A 455 25.80 -41.72 3.94
CA ASN A 455 26.65 -42.92 3.99
C ASN A 455 25.97 -44.08 4.75
N ARG A 456 26.26 -45.29 4.27
CA ARG A 456 26.51 -46.45 5.14
C ARG A 456 27.71 -46.09 6.01
N GLU A 457 27.53 -46.29 7.31
CA GLU A 457 28.56 -46.60 8.32
C GLU A 457 29.70 -45.59 8.52
N GLY A 458 29.79 -45.12 9.76
CA GLY A 458 31.00 -44.56 10.35
C GLY A 458 31.32 -43.15 9.88
N ASP A 459 30.83 -42.15 10.60
CA ASP A 459 31.65 -41.05 11.12
C ASP A 459 30.75 -40.10 11.94
N ASN A 460 31.17 -39.85 13.18
CA ASN A 460 30.67 -38.77 14.02
C ASN A 460 31.03 -37.43 13.36
N GLU A 461 30.26 -36.97 12.38
CA GLU A 461 30.29 -35.58 11.96
C GLU A 461 29.40 -34.76 12.88
N ASP A 462 29.99 -34.32 13.98
CA ASP A 462 29.52 -33.21 14.81
C ASP A 462 29.63 -31.92 13.95
N ARG A 463 28.72 -31.77 12.98
CA ARG A 463 28.59 -30.53 12.22
C ARG A 463 28.03 -29.49 13.16
N THR A 464 28.91 -28.68 13.74
CA THR A 464 28.57 -27.46 14.47
C THR A 464 27.66 -26.58 13.62
N GLU A 465 26.35 -26.70 13.84
CA GLU A 465 25.34 -25.76 13.41
C GLU A 465 25.71 -24.43 14.08
N VAL A 466 26.34 -23.52 13.31
CA VAL A 466 26.56 -22.16 13.79
C VAL A 466 25.17 -21.55 13.96
N LYS A 467 24.71 -21.48 15.22
CA LYS A 467 23.44 -20.86 15.57
C LYS A 467 23.43 -19.45 14.98
N PHE A 468 22.35 -19.07 14.29
CA PHE A 468 22.21 -17.77 13.61
C PHE A 468 22.58 -16.58 14.52
N ASN A 469 22.22 -16.64 15.80
CA ASN A 469 22.59 -15.66 16.83
C ASN A 469 24.11 -15.43 16.94
N GLN A 470 24.93 -16.46 16.73
CA GLN A 470 26.39 -16.32 16.71
C GLN A 470 26.85 -15.51 15.49
N MET A 471 26.19 -15.63 14.33
CA MET A 471 26.50 -14.80 13.17
C MET A 471 26.17 -13.33 13.43
N VAL A 472 25.06 -13.05 14.12
CA VAL A 472 24.70 -11.69 14.53
C VAL A 472 25.76 -11.09 15.46
N LEU A 473 26.24 -11.86 16.44
CA LEU A 473 27.31 -11.41 17.34
C LEU A 473 28.63 -11.19 16.59
N ASN A 474 28.98 -12.09 15.66
CA ASN A 474 30.19 -11.98 14.85
C ASN A 474 30.20 -10.71 13.98
N TYR A 475 29.05 -10.23 13.51
CA TYR A 475 28.97 -8.95 12.78
C TYR A 475 29.49 -7.79 13.61
N PHE A 476 29.06 -7.69 14.87
CA PHE A 476 29.51 -6.62 15.76
C PHE A 476 30.99 -6.76 16.14
N GLU A 477 31.45 -7.99 16.39
CA GLU A 477 32.86 -8.26 16.69
C GLU A 477 33.79 -7.92 15.51
N GLN A 478 33.40 -8.25 14.27
CA GLN A 478 34.19 -7.97 13.06
C GLN A 478 34.26 -6.47 12.72
N ASN A 479 33.25 -5.71 13.08
CA ASN A 479 33.25 -4.25 12.93
C ASN A 479 34.00 -3.53 14.06
N GLY A 480 34.65 -4.28 14.96
CA GLY A 480 35.45 -3.71 16.05
C GLY A 480 34.61 -3.07 17.16
N GLU A 481 33.30 -3.35 17.19
CA GLU A 481 32.42 -2.85 18.24
C GLU A 481 32.54 -3.74 19.48
N LYS A 482 32.97 -3.17 20.60
CA LYS A 482 32.87 -3.84 21.89
C LYS A 482 31.38 -4.06 22.21
N LYS A 483 31.04 -5.05 23.04
CA LYS A 483 29.65 -5.30 23.52
C LYS A 483 28.90 -4.07 24.02
N SER A 484 29.61 -3.05 24.52
CA SER A 484 29.04 -1.77 24.98
C SER A 484 28.72 -0.75 23.87
N ASN A 485 29.20 -0.98 22.64
CA ASN A 485 29.19 -0.02 21.52
C ASN A 485 28.35 -0.48 20.32
N HIS A 486 27.62 -1.59 20.43
CA HIS A 486 26.79 -2.17 19.34
C HIS A 486 25.72 -1.22 18.75
N ARG A 487 25.59 -0.02 19.33
CA ARG A 487 24.59 0.98 18.96
C ARG A 487 25.09 1.99 17.95
N LEU A 488 26.38 2.36 18.02
CA LEU A 488 26.92 3.48 17.26
C LEU A 488 27.49 3.00 15.93
N ASN A 489 27.34 3.80 14.87
CA ASN A 489 27.80 3.49 13.51
C ASN A 489 27.11 2.27 12.85
N PHE A 490 25.93 1.90 13.34
CA PHE A 490 25.15 0.80 12.78
C PHE A 490 24.76 1.11 11.33
N ASN A 491 25.18 0.25 10.39
CA ASN A 491 24.83 0.35 8.98
C ASN A 491 23.93 -0.83 8.58
N ILE A 492 22.67 -0.52 8.29
CA ILE A 492 21.63 -1.48 7.93
C ILE A 492 21.93 -2.26 6.63
N GLU A 493 22.61 -1.63 5.66
CA GLU A 493 22.95 -2.22 4.38
C GLU A 493 24.02 -3.29 4.56
N ASN A 494 25.07 -2.96 5.31
CA ASN A 494 26.13 -3.90 5.68
C ASN A 494 25.57 -5.05 6.51
N PHE A 495 24.68 -4.74 7.46
CA PHE A 495 24.04 -5.75 8.30
C PHE A 495 23.20 -6.74 7.47
N LYS A 496 22.32 -6.22 6.59
CA LYS A 496 21.52 -7.04 5.68
C LYS A 496 22.39 -7.91 4.78
N ALA A 497 23.43 -7.33 4.18
CA ALA A 497 24.32 -8.03 3.27
C ALA A 497 25.13 -9.14 3.96
N PHE A 498 25.68 -8.86 5.15
CA PHE A 498 26.48 -9.81 5.93
C PHE A 498 25.67 -11.04 6.32
N LEU A 499 24.45 -10.84 6.83
CA LEU A 499 23.55 -11.91 7.27
C LEU A 499 22.70 -12.51 6.13
N LYS A 500 22.80 -11.98 4.90
CA LYS A 500 22.00 -12.38 3.73
C LYS A 500 20.50 -12.34 3.99
N LEU A 501 20.06 -11.31 4.70
CA LEU A 501 18.67 -11.12 5.10
C LEU A 501 17.79 -10.70 3.93
N LYS A 502 16.53 -11.12 3.95
CA LYS A 502 15.49 -10.65 3.01
C LYS A 502 14.54 -9.71 3.76
N LEU A 503 14.31 -8.50 3.25
CA LEU A 503 13.38 -7.56 3.87
C LEU A 503 11.94 -8.10 3.73
N SER A 504 11.16 -8.16 4.81
CA SER A 504 9.77 -8.64 4.77
C SER A 504 8.78 -7.51 5.01
N SER A 505 9.06 -6.64 5.99
CA SER A 505 8.26 -5.43 6.25
C SER A 505 9.11 -4.28 6.79
N ILE A 506 8.57 -3.07 6.64
CA ILE A 506 9.17 -1.82 7.11
C ILE A 506 8.07 -0.90 7.63
N SER A 507 8.36 -0.14 8.67
CA SER A 507 7.58 1.02 9.13
C SER A 507 8.56 2.07 9.66
N TRP A 508 8.13 3.32 9.78
CA TRP A 508 8.95 4.39 10.34
C TRP A 508 8.07 5.48 10.96
N PHE A 509 8.67 6.27 11.85
CA PHE A 509 8.05 7.44 12.46
C PHE A 509 9.11 8.47 12.82
N GLU A 510 8.69 9.71 13.00
CA GLU A 510 9.53 10.78 13.53
C GLU A 510 9.31 10.93 15.03
N SER A 511 10.38 11.17 15.79
CA SER A 511 10.30 11.53 17.20
C SER A 511 11.09 12.80 17.46
N CYS A 512 10.39 13.84 17.88
CA CYS A 512 10.95 15.15 18.16
C CYS A 512 11.01 15.41 19.67
N TYR A 513 11.75 16.45 20.05
CA TYR A 513 11.67 16.98 21.41
C TYR A 513 10.29 17.57 21.67
N ASP A 514 9.70 17.21 22.81
CA ASP A 514 8.38 17.64 23.22
C ASP A 514 8.36 17.99 24.73
N GLU A 515 7.18 18.34 25.21
CA GLU A 515 6.85 18.70 26.58
C GLU A 515 7.23 17.61 27.60
N PHE A 516 7.06 16.33 27.26
CA PHE A 516 7.42 15.24 28.16
C PHE A 516 8.94 15.06 28.26
N ASN A 517 9.66 15.18 27.14
CA ASN A 517 11.12 15.24 27.12
C ASN A 517 11.65 16.42 27.94
N ALA A 518 11.00 17.59 27.83
CA ALA A 518 11.37 18.77 28.60
C ALA A 518 11.28 18.54 30.11
N VAL A 519 10.17 17.97 30.60
CA VAL A 519 10.02 17.63 32.03
C VAL A 519 11.05 16.61 32.47
N THR A 520 11.29 15.59 31.65
CA THR A 520 12.24 14.53 31.98
C THR A 520 13.66 15.11 32.10
N GLN A 521 14.06 15.97 31.17
CA GLN A 521 15.36 16.65 31.19
C GLN A 521 15.48 17.61 32.38
N ILE A 522 14.45 18.41 32.68
CA ILE A 522 14.42 19.30 33.86
C ILE A 522 14.57 18.48 35.16
N ARG A 523 13.83 17.38 35.29
CA ARG A 523 13.92 16.48 36.46
C ARG A 523 15.30 15.86 36.62
N GLN A 524 15.95 15.48 35.52
CA GLN A 524 17.32 14.96 35.54
C GLN A 524 18.33 16.02 35.97
N ILE A 525 18.19 17.26 35.48
CA ILE A 525 19.04 18.39 35.89
C ILE A 525 18.86 18.65 37.40
N ALA A 526 17.62 18.74 37.87
CA ALA A 526 17.32 18.95 39.28
C ALA A 526 17.88 17.86 40.20
N LYS A 527 17.93 16.61 39.73
CA LYS A 527 18.48 15.47 40.47
C LYS A 527 20.00 15.36 40.43
N SER A 528 20.68 16.00 39.49
CA SER A 528 22.09 15.73 39.19
C SER A 528 23.09 16.61 39.96
N ASN A 529 22.64 17.48 40.89
CA ASN A 529 23.50 18.40 41.65
C ASN A 529 24.53 19.16 40.78
N LEU A 530 24.21 19.38 39.50
CA LEU A 530 25.08 20.08 38.57
C LEU A 530 25.12 21.57 38.93
N THR A 531 26.32 22.15 38.89
CA THR A 531 26.49 23.59 39.05
C THR A 531 25.98 24.34 37.81
N ASP A 532 25.58 25.60 37.97
CA ASP A 532 25.12 26.44 36.86
C ASP A 532 26.12 26.52 35.70
N SER A 533 27.42 26.41 35.99
CA SER A 533 28.49 26.37 34.97
C SER A 533 28.44 25.09 34.15
N GLU A 534 28.26 23.93 34.79
CA GLU A 534 28.16 22.61 34.13
C GLU A 534 26.87 22.49 33.33
N ILE A 535 25.76 23.07 33.82
CA ILE A 535 24.50 23.16 33.06
C ILE A 535 24.69 24.00 31.80
N ARG A 536 25.35 25.17 31.91
CA ARG A 536 25.64 26.03 30.75
C ARG A 536 26.62 25.40 29.77
N GLU A 537 27.60 24.63 30.23
CA GLU A 537 28.52 23.92 29.35
C GLU A 537 27.83 22.77 28.61
N LYS A 538 27.00 21.99 29.33
CA LYS A 538 26.32 20.81 28.79
C LYS A 538 25.11 21.16 27.90
N TYR A 539 24.36 22.20 28.24
CA TYR A 539 23.11 22.58 27.58
C TYR A 539 23.16 23.96 26.88
N GLY A 540 24.22 24.76 27.08
CA GLY A 540 24.33 26.12 26.51
C GLY A 540 24.75 26.18 25.04
N LYS A 541 25.02 25.04 24.39
CA LYS A 541 25.15 24.97 22.92
C LYS A 541 23.81 25.15 22.21
N HIS A 542 22.71 24.87 22.91
CA HIS A 542 21.38 25.21 22.42
C HIS A 542 21.21 26.72 22.65
N LYS A 543 21.14 27.51 21.57
CA LYS A 543 20.63 28.89 21.63
C LYS A 543 19.14 28.82 21.98
N ILE A 544 18.86 28.48 23.23
CA ILE A 544 17.54 28.62 23.83
C ILE A 544 17.33 30.12 23.90
N ASN A 545 16.52 30.65 22.99
CA ASN A 545 15.94 31.96 23.18
C ASN A 545 15.16 31.90 24.50
N LYS A 546 15.81 32.36 25.58
CA LYS A 546 15.22 32.72 26.86
C LYS A 546 14.06 31.82 27.31
N VAL A 547 14.37 30.67 27.92
CA VAL A 547 13.51 30.19 29.01
C VAL A 547 13.86 31.07 30.21
N GLU A 548 13.20 32.23 30.31
CA GLU A 548 13.23 33.04 31.53
C GLU A 548 12.51 32.22 32.61
N TYR A 549 13.28 31.73 33.59
CA TYR A 549 12.75 31.17 34.82
C TYR A 549 11.92 32.25 35.54
N TYR A 550 10.60 32.15 35.46
CA TYR A 550 9.68 32.92 36.31
C TYR A 550 8.79 31.98 37.14
N GLY A 551 8.98 32.04 38.47
CA GLY A 551 8.04 31.58 39.52
C GLY A 551 8.11 30.09 39.86
N TYR A 552 8.18 29.63 41.12
CA TYR A 552 7.71 30.24 42.37
C TYR A 552 8.72 30.14 43.53
N PRO A 553 8.72 31.08 44.50
CA PRO A 553 9.81 31.21 45.48
C PRO A 553 9.60 30.51 46.83
N ASN A 554 8.44 29.92 47.15
CA ASN A 554 8.13 29.55 48.54
C ASN A 554 7.24 28.29 48.66
N THR A 555 7.73 27.11 48.28
CA THR A 555 7.17 25.85 48.79
C THR A 555 8.12 25.23 49.80
N GLU A 556 7.57 24.54 50.80
CA GLU A 556 8.35 23.98 51.92
C GLU A 556 9.36 22.92 51.42
N GLU A 557 9.04 22.22 50.32
CA GLU A 557 9.95 21.28 49.67
C GLU A 557 11.20 21.96 49.08
N VAL A 558 11.08 23.21 48.60
CA VAL A 558 12.20 24.00 48.08
C VAL A 558 13.06 24.59 49.20
N ARG A 559 12.47 24.81 50.39
CA ARG A 559 13.20 25.26 51.58
C ARG A 559 14.08 24.16 52.16
N ILE A 560 13.57 22.93 52.17
CA ILE A 560 14.29 21.74 52.66
C ILE A 560 15.45 21.37 51.75
N ALA A 561 15.35 21.63 50.43
CA ALA A 561 16.41 21.35 49.46
C ALA A 561 17.58 22.37 49.44
N LYS A 562 17.47 23.49 50.18
CA LYS A 562 18.53 24.53 50.27
C LYS A 562 19.46 24.39 51.48
N THR A 563 19.23 23.40 52.34
CA THR A 563 20.15 22.93 53.38
C THR A 563 20.67 21.56 52.98
#